data_AF-A0A1N6MQS5-F1
#
_entry.id   AF-A0A1N6MQS5-F1
#
_cell.length_a   1.000
_cell.length_b   1.000
_cell.length_c   1.000
_cell.angle_alpha   90.00
_cell.angle_beta   90.00
_cell.angle_gamma   90.00
#
_symmetry.space_group_name_H-M   'P 1'
#
loop_
_entity.id
_entity.type
_entity.pdbx_description
1 polymer ?
#
loop_
_entity_poly.entity_id
_entity_poly.type
_entity_poly.pdbx_seq_one_letter_code
_entity_poly.pdbx_strand_id
1 'polypeptide(L)' 'MVVTCKLARSERRNRVNFEQQILVDGVVYADATFVATCLVDGRPSVPEIVMNAIED' A
#
# COMPACT_ATOMS: atom_id res chain seq x y z
N MET A 1 19.30 4.71 8.30
CA MET A 1 17.84 4.55 8.46
C MET A 1 17.18 4.71 7.11
N VAL A 2 16.34 3.76 6.70
CA VAL A 2 15.60 3.76 5.42
C VAL A 2 14.14 3.48 5.71
N VAL A 3 13.23 4.19 5.04
CA VAL A 3 11.79 3.91 5.09
C VAL A 3 11.36 3.40 3.73
N THR A 4 10.83 2.18 3.68
CA THR A 4 10.32 1.56 2.46
C THR A 4 8.81 1.71 2.38
N CYS A 5 8.26 1.57 1.19
CA CYS A 5 6.82 1.48 0.99
C CYS A 5 6.56 0.67 -0.28
N LYS A 6 5.82 -0.43 -0.16
CA LYS A 6 5.36 -1.23 -1.28
C LYS A 6 3.83 -1.14 -1.36
N LEU A 7 3.33 -0.90 -2.58
CA LEU A 7 1.91 -1.04 -2.87
C LEU A 7 1.56 -2.53 -2.96
N ALA A 8 0.57 -2.96 -2.21
CA ALA A 8 0.14 -4.35 -2.12
C ALA A 8 -1.38 -4.48 -2.30
N ARG A 9 -1.81 -5.66 -2.76
CA ARG A 9 -3.23 -5.98 -2.91
C ARG A 9 -3.89 -6.10 -1.53
N SER A 10 -5.05 -5.48 -1.36
CA SER A 10 -5.88 -5.63 -0.16
C SER A 10 -6.90 -6.75 -0.36
N GLU A 11 -7.32 -7.37 0.75
CA GLU A 11 -8.43 -8.35 0.77
C GLU A 11 -9.73 -7.76 0.21
N ARG A 12 -9.96 -6.46 0.44
CA ARG A 12 -11.11 -5.73 -0.12
C ARG A 12 -10.75 -5.15 -1.49
N ARG A 13 -11.52 -5.51 -2.51
CA ARG A 13 -11.34 -5.09 -3.92
C ARG A 13 -11.31 -3.59 -4.18
N ASN A 14 -11.94 -2.80 -3.31
CA ASN A 14 -12.01 -1.35 -3.44
C ASN A 14 -10.96 -0.64 -2.58
N ARG A 15 -9.93 -1.35 -2.14
CA ARG A 15 -8.84 -0.81 -1.33
C ARG A 15 -7.51 -1.39 -1.80
N VAL A 16 -6.44 -0.72 -1.42
CA VAL A 16 -5.06 -1.16 -1.56
C VAL A 16 -4.36 -1.03 -0.22
N ASN A 17 -3.31 -1.82 -0.03
CA ASN A 17 -2.44 -1.75 1.13
C ASN A 17 -1.14 -1.04 0.73
N PHE A 18 -0.60 -0.27 1.66
CA PHE A 18 0.78 0.20 1.63
C PHE A 18 1.52 -0.49 2.78
N GLU A 19 2.42 -1.40 2.44
CA GLU A 19 3.29 -2.08 3.39
C GLU A 19 4.56 -1.25 3.55
N GLN A 20 4.74 -0.69 4.73
CA GLN A 20 5.87 0.18 5.06
C GLN A 20 6.75 -0.47 6.12
N GLN A 21 8.05 -0.39 5.92
CA GLN A 21 9.04 -0.81 6.92
C GLN A 21 10.03 0.32 7.19
N ILE A 22 10.43 0.44 8.45
CA ILE A 22 11.53 1.29 8.90
C ILE A 22 12.73 0.38 9.19
N LEU A 23 13.81 0.58 8.43
CA LEU A 23 15.04 -0.18 8.50
C LEU A 23 16.14 0.64 9.18
N VAL A 24 16.79 0.07 10.18
CA VAL A 24 18.03 0.59 10.78
C VAL A 24 19.12 -0.44 10.54
N ASP A 25 20.17 -0.05 9.82
CA ASP A 25 21.28 -0.92 9.42
C ASP A 25 20.83 -2.23 8.75
N GLY A 26 19.76 -2.15 7.94
CA GLY A 26 19.17 -3.29 7.23
C GLY A 26 18.22 -4.16 8.06
N VAL A 27 18.08 -3.88 9.36
CA VAL A 27 17.16 -4.60 10.26
C VAL A 27 15.82 -3.87 10.33
N VAL A 28 14.71 -4.60 10.16
CA VAL A 28 13.36 -4.07 10.36
C VAL A 28 13.16 -3.73 11.83
N TYR A 29 13.01 -2.45 12.11
CA TYR A 29 12.78 -1.92 13.46
C TYR A 29 11.29 -1.68 13.74
N ALA A 30 10.53 -1.37 12.69
CA ALA A 30 9.09 -1.23 12.74
C ALA A 30 8.51 -1.51 11.36
N ASP A 31 7.28 -2.02 11.34
CA ASP A 31 6.47 -2.21 10.14
C ASP A 31 5.03 -1.73 10.39
N ALA A 32 4.36 -1.35 9.30
CA ALA A 32 2.96 -0.94 9.33
C ALA A 32 2.29 -1.20 7.99
N THR A 33 0.98 -1.49 8.06
CA THR A 33 0.12 -1.60 6.88
C THR A 33 -0.91 -0.48 6.90
N PHE A 34 -0.88 0.38 5.88
CA PHE A 34 -1.90 1.41 5.68
C PHE A 34 -2.90 0.97 4.63
N VAL A 35 -4.18 1.07 4.95
CA VAL A 35 -5.26 0.71 4.02
C VAL A 35 -5.83 1.98 3.39
N ALA A 36 -5.81 2.05 2.07
CA ALA A 36 -6.26 3.23 1.32
C ALA A 36 -7.26 2.86 0.21
N THR A 37 -7.98 3.86 -0.28
CA THR A 37 -8.90 3.77 -1.41
C THR A 37 -8.91 5.11 -2.15
N CYS A 38 -9.20 5.10 -3.45
CA CYS A 38 -9.53 6.32 -4.17
C CYS A 38 -11.03 6.59 -4.03
N LEU A 39 -11.44 7.84 -4.18
CA LEU A 39 -12.84 8.22 -4.26
C LEU A 39 -13.13 8.67 -5.69
N VAL A 40 -14.04 7.98 -6.37
CA VAL A 40 -14.60 8.39 -7.66
C VAL A 40 -16.08 8.68 -7.43
N ASP A 41 -16.48 9.93 -7.65
CA ASP A 41 -17.84 10.43 -7.36
C ASP A 41 -18.31 10.10 -5.93
N GLY A 42 -17.39 10.25 -4.96
CA GLY A 42 -17.64 9.97 -3.54
C GLY A 42 -17.72 8.47 -3.19
N ARG A 43 -17.51 7.56 -4.15
CA ARG A 43 -17.53 6.12 -3.92
C ARG A 43 -16.11 5.55 -3.85
N PRO A 44 -15.81 4.70 -2.85
CA PRO A 44 -14.54 3.99 -2.78
C PRO A 44 -14.31 3.08 -3.99
N SER A 45 -13.21 3.30 -4.70
CA SER A 45 -12.77 2.52 -5.85
C SER A 45 -11.25 2.45 -5.92
N VAL A 46 -10.71 1.51 -6.70
CA VAL A 46 -9.29 1.48 -7.05
C VAL A 46 -9.21 1.55 -8.57
N PRO A 47 -8.66 2.64 -9.15
CA PRO A 47 -8.46 2.76 -10.58
C PRO A 47 -7.55 1.65 -11.11
N GLU A 48 -7.77 1.25 -12.35
CA GLU A 48 -6.99 0.17 -12.99
C GLU A 48 -5.48 0.48 -13.03
N ILE A 49 -5.11 1.75 -13.28
CA ILE A 49 -3.70 2.18 -13.24
C ILE A 49 -3.02 1.92 -11.89
N VAL A 50 -3.77 2.01 -10.79
CA VAL A 50 -3.25 1.71 -9.44
C VAL A 50 -3.16 0.19 -9.25
N MET A 51 -4.15 -0.56 -9.73
CA MET A 51 -4.11 -2.03 -9.66
C MET A 51 -2.93 -2.62 -10.45
N ASN A 52 -2.64 -2.05 -11.62
CA ASN A 52 -1.54 -2.50 -12.50
C ASN A 52 -0.15 -2.13 -11.95
N ALA A 53 -0.08 -1.22 -10.97
CA ALA A 53 1.16 -0.85 -10.29
C ALA A 53 1.50 -1.78 -9.11
N ILE A 54 0.63 -2.73 -8.77
CA ILE A 54 0.90 -3.74 -7.75
C ILE A 54 1.80 -4.81 -8.38
N GLU A 55 3.08 -4.81 -8.03
CA GLU A 55 4.03 -5.86 -8.41
C GLU A 55 3.75 -7.14 -7.62
N ASP A 56 3.64 -8.29 -8.33
CA ASP A 56 3.44 -9.62 -7.74
C ASP A 56 4.47 -9.95 -6.65
#